data_AF-A0A1V5ID57-F1
#
_entry.id   AF-A0A1V5ID57-F1
#
_cell.length_a   1.000
_cell.length_b   1.000
_cell.length_c   1.000
_cell.angle_alpha   90.00
_cell.angle_beta   90.00
_cell.angle_gamma   90.00
#
_symmetry.space_group_name_H-M   'P 1'
#
loop_
_entity.id
_entity.type
_entity.pdbx_description
1 polymer ?
#
loop_
_entity_poly.entity_id
_entity_poly.type
_entity_poly.pdbx_seq_one_letter_code
_entity_poly.pdbx_strand_id
1 'polypeptide(L)'
;MRFPNKEIVEKVRRDYPVGCRVELVRMDDVQAPPIGTKGTVRGVDDTASIMVRWDTGSGLNVVYGVDLCRKLDAVTITCYGSTEVWDSRKEAADFYLRAIAGSEGSECERYTKIYTELLMGKEVCTDE
;
A
#
# COMPACT_ATOMS: atom_id res chain seq x y z
N MET A 1 -9.33 -16.87 23.63
CA MET A 1 -8.34 -16.52 22.60
C MET A 1 -6.96 -16.58 23.24
N ARG A 2 -5.95 -17.18 22.60
CA ARG A 2 -4.58 -17.17 23.12
C ARG A 2 -3.92 -15.91 22.55
N PHE A 3 -3.57 -14.96 23.41
CA PHE A 3 -2.91 -13.73 22.96
C PHE A 3 -1.54 -14.05 22.35
N PRO A 4 -1.19 -13.44 21.20
CA PRO A 4 0.15 -13.55 20.65
C PRO A 4 1.17 -12.97 21.64
N ASN A 5 2.40 -13.49 21.61
CA ASN A 5 3.46 -12.92 22.43
C ASN A 5 3.88 -11.54 21.87
N LYS A 6 4.61 -10.77 22.68
CA LYS A 6 5.06 -9.42 22.31
C LYS A 6 5.88 -9.41 21.01
N GLU A 7 6.70 -10.43 20.77
CA GLU A 7 7.54 -10.53 19.58
C GLU A 7 6.72 -10.64 18.29
N ILE A 8 5.60 -11.37 18.32
CA ILE A 8 4.65 -11.46 17.20
C ILE A 8 4.00 -10.10 16.96
N VAL A 9 3.52 -9.43 18.00
CA VAL A 9 2.89 -8.11 17.88
C VAL A 9 3.86 -7.11 17.25
N GLU A 10 5.11 -7.07 17.72
CA GLU A 10 6.14 -6.18 17.18
C GLU A 10 6.53 -6.55 15.74
N LYS A 11 6.51 -7.84 15.38
CA LYS A 11 6.70 -8.25 13.99
C LYS A 11 5.59 -7.72 13.09
N VAL A 12 4.33 -7.90 13.48
CA VAL A 12 3.18 -7.42 12.68
C VAL A 12 3.21 -5.90 12.55
N ARG A 13 3.60 -5.16 13.60
CA ARG A 13 3.81 -3.70 13.54
C ARG A 13 4.85 -3.27 12.52
N ARG A 14 5.96 -3.99 12.40
CA ARG A 14 7.00 -3.71 11.39
C ARG A 14 6.54 -4.06 9.98
N ASP A 15 5.83 -5.16 9.83
CA ASP A 15 5.38 -5.63 8.51
C ASP A 15 4.27 -4.72 7.97
N TYR A 16 3.38 -4.23 8.86
CA TYR A 16 2.23 -3.37 8.56
C TYR A 16 2.28 -2.05 9.34
N PRO A 17 3.19 -1.12 8.98
CA PRO A 17 3.26 0.19 9.61
C PRO A 17 2.04 1.06 9.27
N VAL A 18 1.82 2.13 10.05
CA VAL A 18 0.77 3.12 9.77
C VAL A 18 1.00 3.74 8.39
N GLY A 19 -0.06 3.87 7.59
CA GLY A 19 0.00 4.37 6.22
C GLY A 19 0.24 3.27 5.17
N CYS A 20 0.61 2.06 5.58
CA CYS A 20 0.75 0.92 4.67
C CYS A 20 -0.56 0.63 3.94
N ARG A 21 -0.49 0.38 2.63
CA ARG A 21 -1.63 -0.09 1.83
C ARG A 21 -1.74 -1.61 1.90
N VAL A 22 -2.97 -2.08 2.07
CA VAL A 22 -3.29 -3.50 2.17
C VAL A 22 -4.52 -3.83 1.34
N GLU A 23 -4.65 -5.10 0.97
CA GLU A 23 -5.83 -5.64 0.30
C GLU A 23 -6.39 -6.80 1.12
N LEU A 24 -7.72 -6.84 1.28
CA LEU A 24 -8.41 -7.92 1.95
C LEU A 24 -8.36 -9.20 1.11
N VAL A 25 -7.86 -10.28 1.70
CA VAL A 25 -7.78 -11.60 1.04
C VAL A 25 -8.80 -12.57 1.64
N ARG A 26 -9.02 -12.51 2.95
CA ARG A 26 -10.01 -13.36 3.64
C ARG A 26 -10.51 -12.69 4.92
N MET A 27 -11.82 -12.70 5.09
CA MET A 27 -12.51 -12.38 6.34
C MET A 27 -13.88 -13.05 6.27
N ASP A 28 -14.19 -13.89 7.25
CA ASP A 28 -15.45 -14.64 7.31
C ASP A 28 -16.40 -13.96 8.29
N ASP A 29 -16.89 -12.78 7.87
CA ASP A 29 -17.84 -11.96 8.62
C ASP A 29 -18.88 -11.38 7.65
N VAL A 30 -20.15 -11.34 8.07
CA VAL A 30 -21.26 -10.82 7.24
C VAL A 30 -21.08 -9.33 6.92
N GLN A 31 -20.39 -8.59 7.79
CA GLN A 31 -20.09 -7.18 7.63
C GLN A 31 -18.73 -6.93 6.94
N ALA A 32 -18.01 -7.99 6.56
CA ALA A 32 -16.74 -7.87 5.87
C ALA A 32 -16.89 -7.06 4.57
N PRO A 33 -15.94 -6.17 4.26
CA PRO A 33 -15.89 -5.60 2.92
C PRO A 33 -15.59 -6.72 1.90
N PRO A 34 -15.94 -6.52 0.61
CA PRO A 34 -15.66 -7.53 -0.41
C PRO A 34 -14.17 -7.92 -0.47
N ILE A 35 -13.87 -9.17 -0.77
CA ILE A 35 -12.49 -9.61 -1.03
C ILE A 35 -11.91 -8.80 -2.19
N GLY A 36 -10.64 -8.41 -2.08
CA GLY A 36 -9.98 -7.48 -3.00
C GLY A 36 -10.17 -6.00 -2.62
N THR A 37 -10.98 -5.70 -1.60
CA THR A 37 -11.08 -4.33 -1.08
C THR A 37 -9.74 -3.88 -0.53
N LYS A 38 -9.34 -2.67 -0.90
CA LYS A 38 -8.10 -2.06 -0.44
C LYS A 38 -8.36 -1.16 0.77
N GLY A 39 -7.31 -0.92 1.53
CA GLY A 39 -7.39 -0.08 2.72
C GLY A 39 -6.02 0.39 3.18
N THR A 40 -6.05 1.34 4.12
CA THR A 40 -4.85 1.93 4.71
C THR A 40 -4.76 1.56 6.18
N VAL A 41 -3.62 1.00 6.58
CA VAL A 41 -3.34 0.63 7.97
C VAL A 41 -3.30 1.88 8.85
N ARG A 42 -4.06 1.85 9.94
CA ARG A 42 -4.07 2.87 11.01
C ARG A 42 -3.18 2.50 12.20
N GLY A 43 -2.87 1.21 12.37
CA GLY A 43 -2.00 0.70 13.42
C GLY A 43 -2.24 -0.78 13.68
N VAL A 44 -1.54 -1.32 14.68
CA VAL A 44 -1.66 -2.71 15.13
C VAL A 44 -1.83 -2.73 16.64
N ASP A 45 -2.90 -3.37 17.10
CA ASP A 45 -3.23 -3.45 18.54
C ASP A 45 -2.39 -4.49 19.28
N ASP A 46 -2.64 -4.66 20.58
CA ASP A 46 -1.94 -5.61 21.45
C ASP A 46 -2.31 -7.09 21.20
N THR A 47 -3.35 -7.34 20.39
CA THR A 47 -3.74 -8.66 19.90
C THR A 47 -3.12 -9.01 18.56
N ALA A 48 -2.21 -8.16 18.06
CA ALA A 48 -1.65 -8.21 16.71
C ALA A 48 -2.68 -8.02 15.58
N SER A 49 -3.89 -7.54 15.89
CA SER A 49 -4.89 -7.25 14.86
C SER A 49 -4.52 -5.95 14.15
N ILE A 50 -4.63 -5.95 12.82
CA ILE A 50 -4.30 -4.81 11.99
C ILE A 50 -5.54 -3.93 11.88
N MET A 51 -5.45 -2.70 12.37
CA MET A 51 -6.51 -1.72 12.24
C MET A 51 -6.44 -1.11 10.85
N VAL A 52 -7.49 -1.29 10.05
CA VAL A 52 -7.52 -0.85 8.65
C VAL A 52 -8.67 0.12 8.44
N ARG A 53 -8.39 1.23 7.74
CA ARG A 53 -9.42 2.06 7.12
C ARG A 53 -9.64 1.52 5.71
N TRP A 54 -10.69 0.74 5.52
CA TRP A 54 -11.02 0.24 4.19
C TRP A 54 -11.56 1.36 3.31
N ASP A 55 -11.28 1.30 2.01
CA ASP A 55 -11.69 2.34 1.05
C ASP A 55 -13.23 2.36 0.88
N THR A 56 -13.90 1.26 1.23
CA THR A 56 -15.37 1.16 1.32
C THR A 56 -15.96 1.91 2.51
N GLY A 57 -15.12 2.44 3.41
CA GLY A 57 -15.53 3.06 4.67
C GLY A 57 -15.68 2.08 5.84
N SER A 58 -15.51 0.77 5.61
CA SER A 58 -15.51 -0.21 6.70
C SER A 58 -14.36 0.05 7.68
N GLY A 59 -14.65 -0.14 8.98
CA GLY A 59 -13.70 -0.03 10.08
C GLY A 59 -13.32 -1.37 10.71
N LEU A 60 -13.64 -2.49 10.06
CA LEU A 60 -13.28 -3.82 10.57
C LEU A 60 -11.77 -4.03 10.55
N ASN A 61 -11.24 -4.57 11.65
CA ASN A 61 -9.83 -4.92 11.77
C ASN A 61 -9.56 -6.29 11.13
N VAL A 62 -8.32 -6.51 10.70
CA VAL A 62 -7.85 -7.84 10.28
C VAL A 62 -7.33 -8.57 11.50
N VAL A 63 -8.09 -9.54 12.01
CA VAL A 63 -7.78 -10.27 13.23
C VAL A 63 -6.64 -11.27 12.99
N TYR A 64 -5.60 -11.18 13.81
CA TYR A 64 -4.42 -12.05 13.68
C TYR A 64 -4.77 -13.54 13.78
N GLY A 65 -4.37 -14.31 12.78
CA GLY A 65 -4.60 -15.76 12.70
C GLY A 65 -6.02 -16.18 12.28
N VAL A 66 -6.94 -15.23 12.10
CA VAL A 66 -8.32 -15.47 11.65
C VAL A 66 -8.49 -14.93 10.24
N ASP A 67 -8.23 -13.64 10.08
CA ASP A 67 -8.37 -12.92 8.82
C ASP A 67 -7.03 -12.87 8.07
N LEU A 68 -7.09 -12.51 6.79
CA LEU A 68 -5.92 -12.38 5.93
C LEU A 68 -6.01 -11.12 5.10
N CYS A 69 -4.98 -10.29 5.18
CA CYS A 69 -4.72 -9.22 4.23
C CYS A 69 -3.31 -9.33 3.66
N ARG A 70 -3.13 -8.89 2.42
CA ARG A 70 -1.81 -8.80 1.80
C ARG A 70 -1.33 -7.35 1.79
N LYS A 71 -0.05 -7.14 2.07
CA LYS A 71 0.60 -5.85 1.88
C LYS A 71 0.73 -5.57 0.38
N LEU A 72 0.42 -4.34 0.00
CA LEU A 72 0.58 -3.83 -1.35
C LEU A 72 1.96 -3.16 -1.48
N ASP A 73 2.61 -3.29 -2.64
CA ASP A 73 3.84 -2.55 -2.97
C ASP A 73 3.46 -1.16 -3.46
N ALA A 74 2.86 -0.39 -2.55
CA ALA A 74 2.33 0.93 -2.86
C ALA A 74 3.44 1.97 -2.91
N VAL A 75 3.29 2.95 -3.80
CA VAL A 75 4.24 4.05 -4.01
C VAL A 75 3.50 5.38 -4.07
N THR A 76 4.07 6.39 -3.42
CA THR A 76 3.60 7.77 -3.55
C THR A 76 4.42 8.45 -4.63
N ILE A 77 3.77 9.08 -5.60
CA ILE A 77 4.45 9.73 -6.70
C ILE A 77 3.97 11.17 -6.79
N THR A 78 4.92 12.10 -6.81
CA THR A 78 4.68 13.51 -7.11
C THR A 78 5.20 13.81 -8.51
N CYS A 79 4.33 14.26 -9.40
CA CYS A 79 4.69 14.66 -10.77
C CYS A 79 3.94 15.94 -11.12
N TYR A 80 4.63 16.96 -11.64
CA TYR A 80 4.03 18.27 -11.93
C TYR A 80 3.28 18.89 -10.73
N GLY A 81 3.79 18.65 -9.51
CA GLY A 81 3.17 19.10 -8.26
C GLY A 81 1.89 18.36 -7.84
N SER A 82 1.38 17.43 -8.66
CA SER A 82 0.30 16.52 -8.27
C SER A 82 0.88 15.31 -7.55
N THR A 83 0.29 14.91 -6.41
CA THR A 83 0.73 13.73 -5.64
C THR A 83 -0.35 12.68 -5.64
N GLU A 84 0.02 11.46 -6.06
CA GLU A 84 -0.89 10.33 -6.15
C GLU A 84 -0.27 9.08 -5.48
N VAL A 85 -1.12 8.28 -4.85
CA VAL A 85 -0.72 7.00 -4.26
C VAL A 85 -1.16 5.87 -5.19
N TRP A 86 -0.20 5.07 -5.62
CA TRP A 86 -0.42 3.90 -6.44
C TRP A 86 -0.36 2.67 -5.54
N ASP A 87 -1.32 1.76 -5.68
CA ASP A 87 -1.35 0.52 -4.92
C ASP A 87 -0.34 -0.54 -5.44
N SER A 88 0.30 -0.29 -6.58
CA SER A 88 1.24 -1.19 -7.23
C SER A 88 2.36 -0.42 -7.92
N ARG A 89 3.60 -0.57 -7.42
CA ARG A 89 4.83 -0.07 -8.06
C ARG A 89 4.95 -0.52 -9.51
N LYS A 90 4.57 -1.76 -9.80
CA LYS A 90 4.62 -2.30 -11.16
C LYS A 90 3.67 -1.54 -12.09
N GLU A 91 2.43 -1.31 -11.66
CA GLU A 91 1.45 -0.56 -12.46
C GLU A 91 1.90 0.88 -12.67
N ALA A 92 2.46 1.52 -11.64
CA ALA A 92 3.05 2.84 -11.75
C ALA A 92 4.23 2.85 -12.73
N ALA A 93 5.16 1.89 -12.63
CA ALA A 93 6.31 1.78 -13.52
C ALA A 93 5.89 1.55 -14.98
N ASP A 94 4.89 0.69 -15.22
CA ASP A 94 4.33 0.46 -16.56
C ASP A 94 3.68 1.74 -17.13
N PHE A 95 3.00 2.53 -16.30
CA PHE A 95 2.44 3.82 -16.67
C PHE A 95 3.53 4.81 -17.10
N TYR A 96 4.55 5.03 -16.26
CA TYR A 96 5.62 5.97 -16.55
C TYR A 96 6.48 5.52 -17.73
N LEU A 97 6.69 4.21 -17.92
CA LEU A 97 7.39 3.69 -19.10
C LEU A 97 6.65 4.02 -20.40
N ARG A 98 5.32 3.88 -20.42
CA ARG A 98 4.51 4.28 -21.58
C ARG A 98 4.54 5.80 -21.79
N ALA A 99 4.50 6.57 -20.71
CA ALA A 99 4.59 8.02 -20.78
C ALA A 99 5.91 8.48 -21.39
N ILE A 100 7.04 7.88 -20.99
CA ILE A 100 8.37 8.12 -21.58
C ILE A 100 8.37 7.84 -23.08
N ALA A 101 7.77 6.72 -23.51
CA ALA A 101 7.73 6.35 -24.93
C ALA A 101 6.86 7.29 -25.78
N GLY A 102 5.95 8.04 -25.15
CA GLY A 102 5.03 8.97 -25.82
C GLY A 102 5.39 10.45 -25.66
N SER A 103 6.49 10.78 -24.99
CA SER A 103 6.90 12.16 -24.70
C SER A 103 8.33 12.46 -25.15
N GLU A 104 8.66 13.75 -25.22
CA GLU A 104 9.97 14.25 -25.61
C GLU A 104 10.42 15.41 -24.71
N GLY A 105 11.70 15.79 -24.80
CA GLY A 105 12.26 16.93 -24.08
C GLY A 105 12.12 16.82 -22.55
N SER A 106 11.81 17.94 -21.90
CA SER A 106 11.77 18.04 -20.43
C SER A 106 10.69 17.19 -19.76
N GLU A 107 9.61 16.86 -20.48
CA GLU A 107 8.58 15.94 -19.99
C GLU A 107 9.12 14.50 -19.91
N CYS A 108 9.80 14.04 -20.96
CA CYS A 108 10.43 12.72 -20.99
C CYS A 108 11.49 12.56 -19.88
N GLU A 109 12.28 13.60 -19.62
CA GLU A 109 13.27 13.61 -18.53
C GLU A 109 12.62 13.44 -17.15
N ARG A 110 11.51 14.16 -16.88
CA ARG A 110 10.74 14.05 -15.63
C ARG A 110 10.21 12.64 -15.40
N TYR A 111 9.55 12.07 -16.41
CA TYR A 111 9.02 10.70 -16.32
C TYR A 111 10.13 9.66 -16.15
N THR A 112 11.27 9.85 -16.83
CA THR A 112 12.44 8.97 -16.71
C THR A 112 13.00 8.97 -15.28
N LYS A 113 13.05 10.13 -14.64
CA LYS A 113 13.47 10.24 -13.24
C LYS A 113 12.55 9.44 -12.31
N ILE A 114 11.24 9.68 -12.37
CA ILE A 114 10.26 8.94 -11.57
C ILE A 114 10.38 7.43 -11.82
N TYR A 115 10.45 7.01 -13.08
CA TYR A 115 10.61 5.61 -13.45
C TYR A 115 11.88 4.99 -12.84
N THR A 116 13.00 5.72 -12.87
CA THR A 116 14.26 5.27 -12.27
C THR A 116 14.12 5.11 -10.76
N GLU A 117 13.48 6.06 -10.07
CA GLU A 117 13.23 5.98 -8.64
C GLU A 117 12.34 4.80 -8.24
N LEU A 118 11.33 4.49 -9.06
CA LEU A 118 10.49 3.31 -8.90
C LEU A 118 11.31 2.02 -8.99
N LEU A 119 12.21 1.90 -9.97
CA LEU A 119 13.09 0.75 -10.14
C LEU A 119 14.12 0.62 -9.00
N MET A 120 14.56 1.75 -8.42
CA MET A 120 15.44 1.77 -7.25
C MET A 120 14.73 1.35 -5.95
N GLY A 121 13.43 1.06 -6.00
CA GLY A 121 12.67 0.62 -4.83
C GLY A 121 12.24 1.75 -3.89
N LYS A 122 12.28 3.02 -4.32
CA LYS A 122 11.84 4.14 -3.48
C LYS A 122 10.33 4.06 -3.22
N GLU A 123 9.90 4.31 -1.98
CA GLU A 123 8.46 4.35 -1.62
C GLU A 123 7.81 5.68 -2.00
N VAL A 124 8.62 6.74 -2.11
CA VAL A 124 8.21 8.08 -2.56
C VAL A 124 9.08 8.48 -3.73
N CYS A 125 8.46 8.81 -4.86
CA CYS A 125 9.14 9.23 -6.09
C CYS A 125 8.70 10.64 -6.50
N THR A 126 9.60 11.43 -7.08
CA THR A 126 9.34 12.82 -7.47
C THR A 126 10.05 13.21 -8.76
N ASP A 127 9.44 14.11 -9.56
CA ASP A 127 10.10 14.72 -10.71
C ASP A 127 11.03 15.91 -10.34
N GLU A 128 10.91 16.44 -9.13
CA GLU A 128 11.73 17.55 -8.58
C GLU A 128 13.13 17.14 -8.13
#